data_AF-W6ZKD5-F1
#
_entry.id   AF-W6ZKD5-F1
#
_cell.length_a   1.000
_cell.length_b   1.000
_cell.length_c   1.000
_cell.angle_alpha   90.00
_cell.angle_beta   90.00
_cell.angle_gamma   90.00
#
_symmetry.space_group_name_H-M   'P 1'
#
loop_
_entity.id
_entity.type
_entity.pdbx_description
1 polymer ?
#
loop_
_entity_poly.entity_id
_entity_poly.type
_entity_poly.pdbx_seq_one_letter_code
_entity_poly.pdbx_strand_id
1 'polypeptide(L)'
;MATQPFQIHTDDEPPSPSTASTSNINLSTSILTPHQNTLLRAYLLHHRQETELMNLVVSLETSVRRERDQQGVEHLERNLARAQLRLAGVREERRRAEARVGREMERLRGVVGKARVEARMQGEEMRRILGRERGGGVVCLR
;
A
#
# COMPACT_ATOMS: atom_id res chain seq x y z
N MET A 1 -44.71 -34.48 27.17
CA MET A 1 -44.52 -33.36 26.21
C MET A 1 -43.10 -32.88 26.38
N ALA A 2 -42.25 -33.16 25.39
CA ALA A 2 -40.79 -33.00 25.50
C ALA A 2 -40.36 -31.63 24.99
N THR A 3 -39.60 -30.90 25.82
CA THR A 3 -38.98 -29.61 25.53
C THR A 3 -37.68 -29.87 24.75
N GLN A 4 -37.59 -29.38 23.51
CA GLN A 4 -36.32 -29.29 22.79
C GLN A 4 -35.68 -27.91 22.98
N PRO A 5 -34.37 -27.81 23.21
CA PRO A 5 -33.66 -26.53 23.20
C PRO A 5 -33.33 -26.11 21.76
N PHE A 6 -33.64 -24.86 21.42
CA PHE A 6 -33.18 -24.21 20.20
C PHE A 6 -31.67 -23.99 20.27
N GLN A 7 -30.91 -24.67 19.40
CA GLN A 7 -29.53 -24.31 19.08
C GLN A 7 -29.55 -23.12 18.12
N ILE A 8 -29.08 -21.96 18.58
CA ILE A 8 -28.77 -20.83 17.71
C ILE A 8 -27.32 -21.02 17.27
N HIS A 9 -27.12 -21.61 16.10
CA HIS A 9 -25.90 -21.47 15.33
C HIS A 9 -26.15 -20.33 14.34
N THR A 10 -25.44 -19.21 14.48
CA THR A 10 -25.19 -18.31 13.35
C THR A 10 -23.76 -17.80 13.45
N ASP A 11 -23.09 -17.94 12.32
CA ASP A 11 -21.67 -17.89 12.08
C ASP A 11 -21.02 -16.54 12.46
N ASP A 12 -20.13 -16.60 13.45
CA ASP A 12 -19.11 -15.59 13.69
C ASP A 12 -17.93 -15.90 12.75
N GLU A 13 -18.09 -15.59 11.46
CA GLU A 13 -16.99 -15.62 10.51
C GLU A 13 -16.52 -14.17 10.27
N PRO A 14 -15.30 -13.79 10.71
CA PRO A 14 -14.72 -12.52 10.31
C PRO A 14 -14.56 -12.51 8.79
N PRO A 15 -14.84 -11.40 8.08
CA PRO A 15 -14.59 -11.34 6.65
C PRO A 15 -13.11 -11.64 6.40
N SER A 16 -12.88 -12.80 5.78
CA SER A 16 -11.58 -13.27 5.34
C SER A 16 -10.82 -12.12 4.66
N PRO A 17 -9.53 -11.90 5.00
CA PRO A 17 -8.74 -10.87 4.34
C PRO A 17 -8.71 -11.18 2.85
N SER A 18 -9.35 -10.31 2.07
CA SER A 18 -9.38 -10.42 0.62
C SER A 18 -7.97 -10.66 0.12
N THR A 19 -7.84 -11.77 -0.61
CA THR A 19 -6.63 -12.27 -1.23
C THR A 19 -5.75 -11.13 -1.68
N ALA A 20 -4.62 -11.00 -0.99
CA ALA A 20 -3.53 -10.16 -1.41
C ALA A 20 -3.22 -10.51 -2.86
N SER A 21 -3.67 -9.66 -3.78
CA SER A 21 -3.12 -9.61 -5.11
C SER A 21 -1.67 -9.19 -4.92
N THR A 22 -0.80 -10.17 -4.78
CA THR A 22 0.62 -10.02 -4.99
C THR A 22 0.74 -9.59 -6.43
N SER A 23 1.03 -8.32 -6.65
CA SER A 23 1.60 -7.86 -7.90
C SER A 23 2.89 -8.66 -8.08
N ASN A 24 2.79 -9.81 -8.74
CA ASN A 24 3.93 -10.61 -9.18
C ASN A 24 4.63 -9.78 -10.27
N ILE A 25 5.40 -8.78 -9.84
CA ILE A 25 6.46 -8.23 -10.67
C ILE A 25 7.40 -9.41 -10.84
N ASN A 26 7.36 -10.04 -12.01
CA ASN A 26 8.23 -11.15 -12.35
C ASN A 26 9.64 -10.56 -12.53
N LEU A 27 10.32 -10.37 -11.40
CA LEU A 27 11.65 -9.76 -11.28
C LEU A 27 12.76 -10.69 -11.80
N SER A 28 12.43 -11.92 -12.18
CA SER A 28 13.33 -12.95 -12.68
C SER A 28 13.94 -12.65 -14.05
N THR A 29 13.37 -11.70 -14.81
CA THR A 29 13.90 -11.24 -16.11
C THR A 29 14.36 -9.78 -16.09
N SER A 30 14.44 -9.16 -14.90
CA SER A 30 14.74 -7.74 -14.78
C SER A 30 16.24 -7.48 -14.97
N ILE A 31 16.58 -6.49 -15.80
CA ILE A 31 17.95 -5.95 -15.91
C ILE A 31 18.41 -5.21 -14.65
N LEU A 32 17.50 -5.04 -13.68
CA LEU A 32 17.76 -4.36 -12.44
C LEU A 32 18.62 -5.20 -11.50
N THR A 33 19.55 -4.53 -10.84
CA THR A 33 20.35 -5.12 -9.77
C THR A 33 19.48 -5.48 -8.55
N PRO A 34 19.91 -6.42 -7.70
CA PRO A 34 19.23 -6.74 -6.45
C PRO A 34 18.99 -5.52 -5.54
N HIS A 35 19.94 -4.57 -5.55
CA HIS A 35 19.80 -3.31 -4.82
C HIS A 35 18.64 -2.47 -5.35
N GLN A 36 18.58 -2.24 -6.67
CA GLN A 36 17.50 -1.47 -7.31
C GLN A 36 16.14 -2.11 -7.06
N ASN A 37 16.06 -3.44 -7.16
CA ASN A 37 14.85 -4.19 -6.83
C ASN A 37 14.41 -4.00 -5.38
N THR A 38 15.35 -3.96 -4.44
CA THR A 38 15.05 -3.69 -3.03
C THR A 38 14.51 -2.28 -2.83
N LEU A 39 15.08 -1.28 -3.50
CA LEU A 39 14.60 0.11 -3.45
C LEU A 39 13.18 0.24 -4.00
N LEU A 40 12.92 -0.36 -5.16
CA LEU A 40 11.60 -0.34 -5.78
C LEU A 40 10.57 -1.07 -4.91
N ARG A 41 10.89 -2.26 -4.39
CA ARG A 41 10.00 -3.00 -3.49
C ARG A 41 9.62 -2.17 -2.26
N ALA A 42 10.58 -1.50 -1.63
CA ALA A 42 10.31 -0.64 -0.48
C ALA A 42 9.39 0.53 -0.85
N TYR A 43 9.65 1.21 -1.97
CA TYR A 43 8.77 2.29 -2.45
C TYR A 43 7.34 1.80 -2.72
N LEU A 44 7.21 0.68 -3.44
CA LEU A 44 5.91 0.12 -3.82
C LEU A 44 5.11 -0.36 -2.61
N LEU A 45 5.78 -0.98 -1.63
CA LEU A 45 5.15 -1.37 -0.37
C LEU A 45 4.53 -0.16 0.34
N HIS A 46 5.31 0.91 0.52
CA HIS A 46 4.82 2.10 1.21
C HIS A 46 3.76 2.86 0.40
N HIS A 47 3.87 2.89 -0.94
CA HIS A 47 2.86 3.50 -1.79
C HIS A 47 1.51 2.77 -1.71
N ARG A 48 1.54 1.43 -1.70
CA ARG A 48 0.35 0.61 -1.52
C ARG A 48 -0.26 0.80 -0.13
N GLN A 49 0.56 0.74 0.92
CA GLN A 49 0.12 0.97 2.30
C GLN A 49 -0.50 2.36 2.48
N GLU A 50 0.07 3.40 1.84
CA GLU A 50 -0.50 4.75 1.88
C GLU A 50 -1.91 4.74 1.28
N THR A 51 -2.08 4.12 0.12
CA THR A 51 -3.38 4.04 -0.58
C THR A 51 -4.41 3.27 0.26
N GLU A 52 -4.02 2.13 0.84
CA GLU A 52 -4.89 1.33 1.71
C GLU A 52 -5.32 2.12 2.96
N LEU A 53 -4.39 2.85 3.59
CA LEU A 53 -4.69 3.69 4.75
C LEU A 53 -5.57 4.89 4.40
N MET A 54 -5.37 5.52 3.24
CA MET A 54 -6.26 6.58 2.75
C MET A 54 -7.70 6.07 2.59
N ASN A 55 -7.87 4.91 1.99
CA ASN A 55 -9.20 4.29 1.84
C ASN A 55 -9.81 3.94 3.19
N LEU A 56 -9.02 3.41 4.13
CA LEU A 56 -9.49 3.12 5.49
C LEU A 56 -9.94 4.39 6.22
N VAL A 57 -9.19 5.49 6.11
CA VAL A 57 -9.57 6.78 6.71
C VAL A 57 -10.92 7.24 6.18
N VAL A 58 -11.13 7.24 4.86
CA VAL A 58 -12.43 7.62 4.26
C VAL A 58 -13.55 6.69 4.70
N SER A 59 -13.29 5.38 4.79
CA SER A 59 -14.26 4.41 5.29
C SER A 59 -14.66 4.71 6.74
N LEU A 60 -13.70 4.98 7.61
CA LEU A 60 -13.94 5.30 9.02
C LEU A 60 -14.69 6.63 9.18
N GLU A 61 -14.32 7.66 8.42
CA GLU A 61 -15.05 8.94 8.39
C GLU A 61 -16.52 8.74 8.00
N THR A 62 -16.77 7.85 7.02
CA THR A 62 -18.13 7.50 6.61
C THR A 62 -18.88 6.75 7.72
N SER A 63 -18.22 5.81 8.39
CA SER A 63 -18.81 5.07 9.52
C SER A 63 -19.15 5.97 10.70
N VAL A 64 -18.24 6.89 11.10
CA VAL A 64 -18.48 7.85 12.18
C VAL A 64 -19.74 8.69 11.91
N ARG A 65 -19.93 9.16 10.66
CA ARG A 65 -21.11 9.96 10.29
C ARG A 65 -22.43 9.18 10.30
N ARG A 66 -22.37 7.84 10.21
CA ARG A 66 -23.55 6.97 10.15
C ARG A 66 -23.91 6.36 11.51
N GLU A 67 -22.93 6.27 12.41
CA GLU A 67 -23.11 5.72 13.73
C GLU A 67 -24.03 6.61 14.58
N ARG A 68 -24.91 5.97 15.35
CA ARG A 68 -25.90 6.64 16.21
C ARG A 68 -25.63 6.38 17.69
N ASP A 69 -24.93 5.30 18.01
CA ASP A 69 -24.55 4.99 19.38
C ASP A 69 -23.30 5.78 19.79
N GLN A 70 -23.36 6.43 20.95
CA GLN A 70 -22.26 7.28 21.44
C GLN A 70 -20.98 6.48 21.69
N GLN A 71 -21.07 5.26 22.23
CA GLN A 71 -19.90 4.43 22.47
C GLN A 71 -19.28 3.93 21.15
N GLY A 72 -20.14 3.62 20.17
CA GLY A 72 -19.76 3.32 18.80
C GLY A 72 -19.00 4.47 18.14
N VAL A 73 -19.51 5.71 18.25
CA VAL A 73 -18.83 6.91 17.75
C VAL A 73 -17.44 7.06 18.36
N GLU A 74 -17.33 7.02 19.69
CA GLU A 74 -16.04 7.15 20.40
C GLU A 74 -15.04 6.05 20.03
N HIS A 75 -15.52 4.83 19.76
CA HIS A 75 -14.68 3.74 19.28
C HIS A 75 -14.15 4.03 17.86
N LEU A 76 -15.03 4.46 16.95
CA LEU A 76 -14.67 4.76 15.56
C LEU A 76 -13.74 5.98 15.46
N GLU A 77 -13.95 7.02 16.27
CA GLU A 77 -13.07 8.19 16.33
C GLU A 77 -11.65 7.82 16.79
N ARG A 78 -11.53 6.94 17.80
CA ARG A 78 -10.24 6.39 18.22
C ARG A 78 -9.55 5.60 17.10
N ASN A 79 -10.31 4.81 16.34
CA ASN A 79 -9.78 4.09 15.17
C ASN A 79 -9.34 5.06 14.07
N LEU A 80 -10.12 6.09 13.79
CA LEU A 80 -9.82 7.12 12.81
C LEU A 80 -8.53 7.86 13.16
N ALA A 81 -8.37 8.29 14.41
CA ALA A 81 -7.16 8.94 14.89
C ALA A 81 -5.92 8.03 14.73
N ARG A 82 -6.04 6.73 15.07
CA ARG A 82 -4.96 5.75 14.85
C ARG A 82 -4.62 5.56 13.38
N ALA A 83 -5.63 5.49 12.50
CA ALA A 83 -5.42 5.34 11.06
C ALA A 83 -4.74 6.57 10.46
N GLN A 84 -5.13 7.78 10.87
CA GLN A 84 -4.51 9.04 10.45
C GLN A 84 -3.05 9.14 10.90
N LEU A 85 -2.75 8.75 12.15
CA LEU A 85 -1.36 8.72 12.65
C LEU A 85 -0.50 7.74 11.86
N ARG A 86 -1.02 6.54 11.58
CA ARG A 86 -0.33 5.54 10.74
C ARG A 86 -0.11 6.06 9.32
N LEU A 87 -1.11 6.73 8.73
CA LEU A 87 -1.02 7.31 7.39
C LEU A 87 0.10 8.35 7.31
N ALA A 88 0.24 9.21 8.33
CA ALA A 88 1.33 10.17 8.40
C ALA A 88 2.71 9.48 8.43
N GLY A 89 2.85 8.40 9.21
CA GLY A 89 4.08 7.61 9.25
C GLY A 89 4.41 6.95 7.91
N VAL A 90 3.43 6.31 7.26
CA VAL A 90 3.64 5.66 5.95
C VAL A 90 3.96 6.68 4.85
N ARG A 91 3.33 7.86 4.87
CA ARG A 91 3.68 8.96 3.96
C ARG A 91 5.14 9.36 4.07
N GLU A 92 5.64 9.45 5.29
CA GLU A 92 7.04 9.78 5.53
C GLU A 92 7.98 8.67 5.04
N GLU A 93 7.66 7.40 5.30
CA GLU A 93 8.45 6.28 4.77
C GLU A 93 8.42 6.21 3.23
N ARG A 94 7.27 6.49 2.60
CA ARG A 94 7.17 6.59 1.14
C ARG A 94 8.08 7.70 0.62
N ARG A 95 8.06 8.89 1.24
CA ARG A 95 8.95 10.01 0.86
C ARG A 95 10.43 9.61 0.96
N ARG A 96 10.82 8.92 2.02
CA ARG A 96 12.20 8.42 2.20
C ARG A 96 12.58 7.40 1.13
N ALA A 97 11.68 6.46 0.83
CA ALA A 97 11.89 5.46 -0.21
C ALA A 97 11.99 6.11 -1.60
N GLU A 98 11.13 7.07 -1.90
CA GLU A 98 11.14 7.86 -3.13
C GLU A 98 12.46 8.64 -3.28
N ALA A 99 12.95 9.26 -2.21
CA ALA A 99 14.25 9.94 -2.22
C ALA A 99 15.42 8.97 -2.48
N ARG A 100 15.37 7.75 -1.91
CA ARG A 100 16.39 6.71 -2.19
C ARG A 100 16.38 6.28 -3.65
N VAL A 101 15.19 6.05 -4.22
CA VAL A 101 15.02 5.75 -5.65
C VAL A 101 15.51 6.92 -6.52
N GLY A 102 15.21 8.16 -6.14
CA GLY A 102 15.67 9.37 -6.82
C GLY A 102 17.19 9.46 -6.89
N ARG A 103 17.89 9.22 -5.77
CA ARG A 103 19.36 9.19 -5.73
C ARG A 103 19.95 8.10 -6.61
N GLU A 104 19.36 6.91 -6.62
CA GLU A 104 19.81 5.82 -7.50
C GLU A 104 19.61 6.18 -8.98
N MET A 105 18.50 6.81 -9.32
CA MET A 105 18.22 7.31 -10.67
C MET A 105 19.18 8.42 -11.11
N GLU A 106 19.66 9.26 -10.20
CA GLU A 106 20.72 10.25 -10.48
C GLU A 106 22.07 9.58 -10.65
N ARG A 107 22.41 8.61 -9.80
CA ARG A 107 23.65 7.81 -9.92
C ARG A 107 23.74 7.14 -11.29
N LEU A 108 22.66 6.52 -11.76
CA LEU A 108 22.59 5.88 -13.08
C LEU A 108 22.79 6.89 -14.23
N ARG A 109 22.30 8.12 -14.09
CA ARG A 109 22.50 9.19 -15.09
C ARG A 109 23.95 9.67 -15.16
N GLY A 110 24.69 9.59 -14.06
CA GLY A 110 26.11 9.94 -13.99
C GLY A 110 27.06 8.90 -14.58
N VAL A 111 26.58 7.71 -14.96
CA VAL A 111 27.43 6.64 -15.52
C VAL A 111 27.88 6.99 -16.94
N VAL A 112 29.19 6.92 -17.17
CA VAL A 112 29.84 7.18 -18.48
C VAL A 112 30.63 5.97 -18.97
N GLY A 113 31.06 5.99 -20.23
CA GLY A 113 31.86 4.92 -20.83
C GLY A 113 31.04 3.67 -21.17
N LYS A 114 31.69 2.50 -21.12
CA LYS A 114 31.13 1.22 -21.59
C LYS A 114 29.85 0.80 -20.86
N ALA A 115 29.69 1.18 -19.59
CA ALA A 115 28.52 0.85 -18.76
C ALA A 115 27.31 1.79 -18.98
N ARG A 116 27.44 2.84 -19.79
CA ARG A 116 26.39 3.86 -19.98
C ARG A 116 25.09 3.28 -20.54
N VAL A 117 25.18 2.33 -21.47
CA VAL A 117 24.00 1.72 -22.11
C VAL A 117 23.19 0.91 -21.08
N GLU A 118 23.86 0.07 -20.29
CA GLU A 118 23.23 -0.72 -19.25
C GLU A 118 22.59 0.18 -18.17
N ALA A 119 23.31 1.19 -17.69
CA ALA A 119 22.79 2.13 -16.69
C ALA A 119 21.56 2.90 -17.19
N ARG A 120 21.53 3.25 -18.48
CA ARG A 120 20.37 3.88 -19.10
C ARG A 120 19.17 2.92 -19.14
N MET A 121 19.37 1.68 -19.55
CA MET A 121 18.30 0.67 -19.59
C MET A 121 17.75 0.38 -18.19
N GLN A 122 18.61 0.26 -17.18
CA GLN A 122 18.20 0.13 -15.79
C GLN A 122 17.35 1.33 -15.34
N GLY A 123 17.78 2.57 -15.64
CA GLY A 123 17.02 3.76 -15.29
C GLY A 123 15.66 3.86 -16.01
N GLU A 124 15.58 3.43 -17.28
CA GLU A 124 14.32 3.33 -18.03
C GLU A 124 13.37 2.31 -17.41
N GLU A 125 13.86 1.12 -17.06
CA GLU A 125 13.05 0.08 -16.42
C GLU A 125 12.57 0.49 -15.03
N MET A 126 13.42 1.12 -14.21
CA MET A 126 12.99 1.68 -12.91
C MET A 126 11.86 2.70 -13.09
N ARG A 127 11.96 3.61 -14.07
CA ARG A 127 10.88 4.59 -14.37
C ARG A 127 9.60 3.91 -14.81
N ARG A 128 9.69 2.88 -15.64
CA ARG A 128 8.54 2.12 -16.11
C ARG A 128 7.78 1.50 -14.94
N ILE A 129 8.49 0.85 -14.02
CA ILE A 129 7.90 0.23 -12.83
C ILE A 129 7.22 1.28 -11.94
N LEU A 130 7.89 2.40 -11.66
CA LEU A 130 7.31 3.48 -10.86
C LEU A 130 6.08 4.12 -11.51
N GLY A 131 6.12 4.30 -12.83
CA GLY A 131 5.04 4.91 -13.62
C GLY A 131 3.78 4.04 -13.66
N ARG A 132 3.93 2.72 -13.73
CA ARG A 132 2.80 1.77 -13.69
C ARG A 132 2.01 1.89 -12.39
N GLU A 133 2.70 2.05 -11.27
CA GLU A 133 2.11 1.96 -9.94
C GLU A 133 1.51 3.30 -9.49
N ARG A 134 2.09 4.43 -9.90
CA ARG A 134 1.51 5.76 -9.64
C ARG A 134 0.12 5.97 -10.29
N GLY A 135 -0.21 5.22 -11.35
CA GLY A 135 -1.50 5.32 -12.03
C GLY A 135 -2.64 4.52 -11.40
N GLY A 136 -2.37 3.66 -10.41
CA GLY A 136 -3.36 2.73 -9.83
C GLY A 136 -3.94 3.14 -8.48
N GLY A 137 -3.53 4.28 -7.92
CA GLY A 137 -3.83 4.64 -6.53
C GLY A 137 -5.05 5.57 -6.40
N VAL A 138 -6.00 5.16 -5.54
CA VAL A 138 -7.27 5.81 -5.16
C VAL A 138 -8.45 5.45 -6.07
N VAL A 139 -9.03 4.27 -5.79
CA VAL A 139 -10.45 4.03 -6.09
C VAL A 139 -11.24 4.71 -4.98
N CYS A 140 -11.53 6.00 -5.14
CA CYS A 140 -12.55 6.64 -4.31
C CYS A 140 -13.84 5.86 -4.55
N LEU A 141 -14.28 5.06 -3.56
CA LEU A 141 -15.64 4.54 -3.53
C LEU A 141 -16.55 5.77 -3.51
N ARG A 142 -17.12 6.08 -4.68
CA ARG A 142 -18.16 7.10 -4.87
C ARG A 142 -19.51 6.53 -4.53
#